data_AF-A0A1M6R6V9-F1
#
_entry.id   AF-A0A1M6R6V9-F1
#
_cell.length_a   1.000
_cell.length_b   1.000
_cell.length_c   1.000
_cell.angle_alpha   90.00
_cell.angle_beta   90.00
_cell.angle_gamma   90.00
#
_symmetry.space_group_name_H-M   'P 1'
#
loop_
_entity.id
_entity.type
_entity.pdbx_description
1 polymer ?
#
loop_
_entity_poly.entity_id
_entity_poly.type
_entity_poly.pdbx_seq_one_letter_code
_entity_poly.pdbx_strand_id
1 'polypeptide(L)'
;MSEPEVIGILGEYINTKFIADFSFYILENSGYNSVVLFDNLIYSKRNIIKRKTIEVKKILEFLTYLKDEIDILLFCLQDKDKVEFIIDKYRIDVLVDVSDTKKNNNHSDMNFIKKVFYENLSKNATVIINSDKKNEINIFKYLNEKIVITYGLNTKSTLTASSIHDEDSFICCLQRGLTSFSGKEIEPFEFPIRLFCSEKIDVYKILPIIALSLMYDVKIEDVQKLLSIYMKL
;
A
#
# COMPACT_ATOMS: atom_id res chain seq x y z
N MET A 1 22.98 -4.77 10.36
CA MET A 1 21.77 -5.27 9.66
C MET A 1 20.84 -4.09 9.50
N SER A 2 20.18 -3.97 8.35
CA SER A 2 19.31 -2.84 8.01
C SER A 2 17.98 -2.94 8.76
N GLU A 3 17.39 -1.79 9.07
CA GLU A 3 16.00 -1.70 9.53
C GLU A 3 15.05 -2.28 8.45
N PRO A 4 13.85 -2.78 8.84
CA PRO A 4 12.87 -3.26 7.88
C PRO A 4 12.44 -2.12 6.96
N GLU A 5 12.13 -2.44 5.71
CA GLU A 5 11.54 -1.48 4.79
C GLU A 5 10.09 -1.19 5.20
N VAL A 6 9.71 0.09 5.21
CA VAL A 6 8.40 0.51 5.72
C VAL A 6 7.48 0.92 4.57
N ILE A 7 6.38 0.18 4.43
CA ILE A 7 5.29 0.51 3.52
C ILE A 7 4.16 1.17 4.30
N GLY A 8 4.02 2.49 4.19
CA GLY A 8 2.87 3.23 4.72
C GLY A 8 1.65 3.06 3.81
N ILE A 9 0.50 2.65 4.34
CA ILE A 9 -0.76 2.60 3.59
C ILE A 9 -1.76 3.55 4.22
N LEU A 10 -2.22 4.54 3.44
CA LEU A 10 -3.07 5.63 3.89
C LEU A 10 -4.39 5.63 3.12
N GLY A 11 -5.51 5.76 3.83
CA GLY A 11 -6.85 5.78 3.23
C GLY A 11 -7.95 5.47 4.23
N GLU A 12 -9.17 5.27 3.75
CA GLU A 12 -10.29 4.83 4.59
C GLU A 12 -10.05 3.40 5.09
N TYR A 13 -10.49 3.10 6.33
CA TYR A 13 -10.33 1.82 7.03
C TYR A 13 -10.43 0.58 6.13
N ILE A 14 -11.54 0.44 5.41
CA ILE A 14 -11.83 -0.74 4.60
C ILE A 14 -10.85 -0.87 3.42
N ASN A 15 -10.50 0.24 2.78
CA ASN A 15 -9.58 0.26 1.65
C ASN A 15 -8.16 -0.07 2.11
N THR A 16 -7.70 0.61 3.16
CA THR A 16 -6.38 0.39 3.77
C THR A 16 -6.24 -1.06 4.23
N LYS A 17 -7.25 -1.62 4.91
CA LYS A 17 -7.21 -3.00 5.41
C LYS A 17 -7.08 -4.00 4.27
N PHE A 18 -7.90 -3.85 3.24
CA PHE A 18 -7.85 -4.72 2.07
C PHE A 18 -6.48 -4.69 1.39
N ILE A 19 -5.94 -3.50 1.14
CA ILE A 19 -4.64 -3.33 0.48
C ILE A 19 -3.52 -3.90 1.35
N ALA A 20 -3.56 -3.65 2.66
CA ALA A 20 -2.58 -4.19 3.60
C ALA A 20 -2.59 -5.72 3.63
N ASP A 21 -3.77 -6.32 3.77
CA ASP A 21 -3.93 -7.78 3.85
C ASP A 21 -3.47 -8.46 2.56
N PHE A 22 -3.87 -7.91 1.41
CA PHE A 22 -3.54 -8.53 0.14
C PHE A 22 -2.08 -8.28 -0.27
N SER A 23 -1.53 -7.10 0.04
CA SER A 23 -0.09 -6.83 -0.14
C SER A 23 0.76 -7.73 0.77
N PHE A 24 0.37 -7.89 2.03
CA PHE A 24 0.99 -8.85 2.95
C PHE A 24 0.98 -10.27 2.39
N TYR A 25 -0.18 -10.71 1.90
CA TYR A 25 -0.32 -12.05 1.31
C TYR A 25 0.59 -12.22 0.08
N ILE A 26 0.69 -11.22 -0.79
CA ILE A 26 1.59 -11.25 -1.95
C ILE A 26 3.06 -11.32 -1.52
N LEU A 27 3.48 -10.43 -0.62
CA LEU A 27 4.87 -10.31 -0.19
C LEU A 27 5.34 -11.60 0.52
N GLU A 28 4.52 -12.17 1.39
CA GLU A 28 4.82 -13.45 2.06
C GLU A 28 4.94 -14.63 1.09
N ASN A 29 4.10 -14.67 0.05
CA ASN A 29 4.18 -15.70 -0.98
C ASN A 29 5.33 -15.44 -1.98
N SER A 30 5.89 -14.23 -1.97
CA SER A 30 7.05 -13.83 -2.78
C SER A 30 8.38 -13.96 -2.03
N GLY A 31 8.35 -14.41 -0.76
CA GLY A 31 9.53 -14.73 0.04
C GLY A 31 9.95 -13.67 1.06
N TYR A 32 9.21 -12.56 1.18
CA TYR A 32 9.47 -11.53 2.19
C TYR A 32 8.83 -11.88 3.53
N ASN A 33 9.58 -11.79 4.62
CA ASN A 33 9.05 -11.86 5.97
C ASN A 33 8.42 -10.51 6.31
N SER A 34 7.09 -10.48 6.30
CA SER A 34 6.32 -9.25 6.41
C SER A 34 5.56 -9.19 7.73
N VAL A 35 5.33 -7.98 8.23
CA VAL A 35 4.45 -7.73 9.37
C VAL A 35 3.50 -6.61 9.02
N VAL A 36 2.24 -6.77 9.40
CA VAL A 36 1.25 -5.70 9.30
C VAL A 36 0.95 -5.14 10.68
N LEU A 37 1.09 -3.83 10.81
CA LEU A 37 0.62 -3.05 11.94
C LEU A 37 -0.63 -2.27 11.52
N PHE A 38 -1.79 -2.69 12.01
CA PHE A 38 -3.09 -2.11 11.71
C PHE A 38 -3.83 -1.73 13.01
N ASP A 39 -3.58 -0.52 13.50
CA ASP A 39 -4.07 0.02 14.78
C ASP A 39 -3.93 -0.91 16.00
N ASN A 40 -4.94 -1.74 16.26
CA ASN A 40 -5.01 -2.67 17.40
C ASN A 40 -4.82 -4.14 16.97
N LEU A 41 -4.34 -4.34 15.76
CA LEU A 41 -4.08 -5.62 15.16
C LEU A 41 -2.65 -5.61 14.62
N ILE A 42 -1.85 -6.58 15.04
CA ILE A 42 -0.53 -6.85 14.48
C ILE A 42 -0.52 -8.30 14.03
N TYR A 43 -0.09 -8.55 12.81
CA TYR A 43 0.01 -9.93 12.33
C TYR A 43 1.19 -10.15 11.39
N SER A 44 1.68 -11.38 11.44
CA SER A 44 2.68 -11.97 10.55
C SER A 44 2.22 -13.38 10.21
N LYS A 45 2.95 -14.09 9.35
CA LYS A 45 2.62 -15.47 8.98
C LYS A 45 2.55 -16.43 10.17
N ARG A 46 3.31 -16.17 11.23
CA ARG A 46 3.43 -17.05 12.41
C ARG A 46 2.67 -16.55 13.63
N ASN A 47 2.37 -15.25 13.69
CA ASN A 47 1.85 -14.61 14.90
C ASN A 47 0.68 -13.70 14.55
N ILE A 48 -0.41 -13.79 15.31
CA ILE A 48 -1.52 -12.83 15.24
C ILE A 48 -1.76 -12.30 16.64
N ILE A 49 -1.62 -10.98 16.80
CA ILE A 49 -1.94 -10.25 18.02
C ILE A 49 -3.10 -9.32 17.71
N LYS A 50 -4.28 -9.69 18.21
CA LYS A 50 -5.50 -8.87 18.13
C LYS A 50 -5.98 -8.53 19.54
N ARG A 51 -6.11 -7.24 19.86
CA ARG A 51 -6.68 -6.80 21.15
C ARG A 51 -7.66 -5.65 20.94
N LYS A 52 -8.53 -5.43 21.93
CA LYS A 52 -9.46 -4.29 21.93
C LYS A 52 -8.71 -2.95 21.99
N THR A 53 -7.59 -2.92 22.73
CA THR A 53 -6.65 -1.81 22.81
C THR A 53 -5.25 -2.40 22.95
N ILE A 54 -4.30 -1.94 22.12
CA ILE A 54 -2.88 -2.22 22.28
C ILE A 54 -2.19 -0.92 22.67
N GLU A 55 -1.53 -0.92 23.82
CA GLU A 55 -0.69 0.21 24.25
C GLU A 55 0.48 0.39 23.29
N VAL A 56 0.79 1.63 22.93
CA VAL A 56 1.84 1.94 21.96
C VAL A 56 3.20 1.37 22.38
N LYS A 57 3.52 1.38 23.67
CA LYS A 57 4.75 0.78 24.20
C LYS A 57 4.87 -0.71 23.85
N LYS A 58 3.77 -1.46 23.93
CA LYS A 58 3.74 -2.89 23.57
C LYS A 58 3.91 -3.10 22.07
N ILE A 59 3.38 -2.19 21.25
CA ILE A 59 3.61 -2.20 19.80
C ILE A 59 5.11 -2.05 19.53
N LEU A 60 5.77 -1.06 20.14
CA LEU A 60 7.20 -0.83 19.96
C LEU A 60 8.05 -1.98 20.47
N GLU A 61 7.73 -2.55 21.64
CA GLU A 61 8.44 -3.73 22.17
C GLU A 61 8.34 -4.91 21.20
N PHE A 62 7.16 -5.16 20.63
CA PHE A 62 6.95 -6.22 19.64
C PHE A 62 7.72 -5.99 18.35
N LEU A 63 7.67 -4.77 17.79
CA LEU A 63 8.43 -4.43 16.58
C LEU A 63 9.94 -4.50 16.83
N THR A 64 10.40 -4.06 18.00
CA THR A 64 11.83 -4.16 18.38
C THR A 64 12.28 -5.61 18.49
N TYR A 65 11.44 -6.49 19.04
CA TYR A 65 11.71 -7.92 19.15
C TYR A 65 11.85 -8.59 17.77
N LEU A 66 11.03 -8.18 16.80
CA LEU A 66 11.01 -8.77 15.46
C LEU A 66 11.93 -8.07 14.45
N LYS A 67 12.58 -6.96 14.81
CA LYS A 67 13.27 -6.08 13.84
C LYS A 67 14.30 -6.79 12.95
N ASP A 68 14.95 -7.83 13.47
CA ASP A 68 16.00 -8.59 12.77
C ASP A 68 15.44 -9.78 11.97
N GLU A 69 14.13 -10.04 12.07
CA GLU A 69 13.40 -11.12 11.39
C GLU A 69 12.42 -10.60 10.32
N ILE A 70 12.25 -9.28 10.22
CA ILE A 70 11.29 -8.63 9.31
C ILE A 70 12.04 -7.99 8.17
N ASP A 71 11.64 -8.32 6.95
CA ASP A 71 12.07 -7.62 5.73
C ASP A 71 11.21 -6.37 5.50
N ILE A 72 9.89 -6.50 5.71
CA ILE A 72 8.90 -5.45 5.39
C ILE A 72 7.91 -5.21 6.53
N LEU A 73 7.74 -3.95 6.93
CA LEU A 73 6.69 -3.49 7.82
C LEU A 73 5.60 -2.72 7.06
N LEU A 74 4.41 -3.32 6.93
CA LEU A 74 3.21 -2.66 6.43
C LEU A 74 2.56 -1.84 7.55
N PHE A 75 2.73 -0.52 7.47
CA PHE A 75 2.34 0.46 8.46
C PHE A 75 1.01 1.13 8.11
N CYS A 76 -0.06 0.70 8.80
CA CYS A 76 -1.45 1.01 8.45
C CYS A 76 -2.21 1.57 9.66
N LEU A 77 -1.78 2.70 10.20
CA LEU A 77 -2.39 3.31 11.38
C LEU A 77 -3.41 4.40 11.01
N GLN A 78 -4.55 4.37 11.68
CA GLN A 78 -5.64 5.37 11.57
C GLN A 78 -5.91 6.08 12.90
N ASP A 79 -5.35 5.56 13.99
CA ASP A 79 -5.37 6.19 15.29
C ASP A 79 -4.29 7.29 15.38
N LYS A 80 -4.72 8.54 15.54
CA LYS A 80 -3.86 9.72 15.58
C LYS A 80 -2.74 9.60 16.62
N ASP A 81 -3.07 9.16 17.84
CA ASP A 81 -2.12 9.12 18.95
C ASP A 81 -1.03 8.08 18.70
N LYS A 82 -1.40 6.95 18.06
CA LYS A 82 -0.44 5.92 17.67
C LYS A 82 0.45 6.37 16.52
N VAL A 83 -0.13 7.05 15.53
CA VAL A 83 0.63 7.63 14.41
C VAL A 83 1.69 8.57 14.96
N GLU A 84 1.29 9.54 15.78
CA GLU A 84 2.21 10.53 16.34
C GLU A 84 3.36 9.90 17.12
N PHE A 85 3.10 8.82 17.86
CA PHE A 85 4.13 8.20 18.68
C PHE A 85 5.05 7.22 17.92
N ILE A 86 4.52 6.49 16.93
CA ILE A 86 5.29 5.45 16.23
C ILE A 86 6.04 6.00 15.02
N ILE A 87 5.47 6.99 14.32
CA ILE A 87 6.05 7.50 13.08
C ILE A 87 7.47 8.08 13.26
N ASP A 88 7.77 8.68 14.42
CA ASP A 88 9.09 9.24 14.71
C ASP A 88 10.19 8.17 14.80
N LYS A 89 9.83 6.89 14.85
CA LYS A 89 10.75 5.75 14.91
C LYS A 89 11.01 5.11 13.55
N TYR A 90 10.21 5.44 12.54
CA TYR A 90 10.24 4.77 11.25
C TYR A 90 10.10 5.78 10.12
N ARG A 91 11.03 5.75 9.15
CA ARG A 91 10.85 6.47 7.89
C ARG A 91 10.03 5.61 6.94
N ILE A 92 9.20 6.25 6.11
CA ILE A 92 8.38 5.55 5.12
C ILE A 92 9.13 5.48 3.80
N ASP A 93 9.48 4.26 3.39
CA ASP A 93 10.19 3.99 2.13
C ASP A 93 9.24 3.86 0.95
N VAL A 94 8.03 3.34 1.21
CA VAL A 94 6.96 3.27 0.21
C VAL A 94 5.67 3.80 0.81
N LEU A 95 5.02 4.75 0.14
CA LEU A 95 3.71 5.26 0.54
C LEU A 95 2.66 4.87 -0.50
N VAL A 96 1.62 4.17 -0.07
CA VAL A 96 0.42 3.89 -0.85
C VAL A 96 -0.72 4.76 -0.33
N ASP A 97 -1.06 5.82 -1.06
CA ASP A 97 -2.14 6.75 -0.70
C ASP A 97 -3.39 6.49 -1.54
N VAL A 98 -4.38 5.88 -0.91
CA VAL A 98 -5.70 5.56 -1.48
C VAL A 98 -6.82 6.44 -0.93
N SER A 99 -6.48 7.50 -0.18
CA SER A 99 -7.47 8.37 0.45
C SER A 99 -8.33 9.15 -0.56
N ASP A 100 -9.65 9.22 -0.32
CA ASP A 100 -10.58 10.05 -1.10
C ASP A 100 -10.92 11.35 -0.36
N THR A 101 -10.42 12.47 -0.89
CA THR A 101 -10.66 13.81 -0.33
C THR A 101 -12.14 14.22 -0.37
N LYS A 102 -12.94 13.69 -1.31
CA LYS A 102 -14.33 14.13 -1.51
C LYS A 102 -15.35 13.56 -0.52
N LYS A 103 -15.02 12.47 0.19
CA LYS A 103 -15.97 11.81 1.11
C LYS A 103 -15.84 12.28 2.56
N ASN A 104 -14.77 12.99 2.90
CA ASN A 104 -14.44 13.29 4.29
C ASN A 104 -14.92 14.68 4.71
N ASN A 105 -16.25 14.83 4.82
CA ASN A 105 -16.88 16.06 5.31
C ASN A 105 -16.63 16.35 6.81
N ASN A 106 -15.85 15.52 7.53
CA ASN A 106 -15.57 15.67 8.97
C ASN A 106 -14.26 14.96 9.42
N HIS A 107 -13.04 15.34 9.02
CA HIS A 107 -11.84 14.61 9.53
C HIS A 107 -10.56 15.44 9.70
N SER A 108 -10.43 16.18 10.81
CA SER A 108 -9.13 16.75 11.25
C SER A 108 -8.03 15.68 11.35
N ASP A 109 -8.40 14.47 11.76
CA ASP A 109 -7.44 13.42 12.07
C ASP A 109 -6.86 12.77 10.82
N MET A 110 -7.66 12.49 9.79
CA MET A 110 -7.12 11.96 8.52
C MET A 110 -6.19 12.97 7.83
N ASN A 111 -6.50 14.26 7.89
CA ASN A 111 -5.60 15.30 7.37
C ASN A 111 -4.29 15.36 8.16
N PHE A 112 -4.34 15.19 9.48
CA PHE A 112 -3.16 15.09 10.33
C PHE A 112 -2.32 13.85 9.96
N ILE A 113 -2.94 12.67 9.92
CA ILE A 113 -2.26 11.40 9.62
C ILE A 113 -1.62 11.47 8.23
N LYS A 114 -2.37 11.96 7.24
CA LYS A 114 -1.84 12.21 5.89
C LYS A 114 -0.61 13.08 5.94
N LYS A 115 -0.71 14.25 6.56
CA LYS A 115 0.44 15.18 6.69
C LYS A 115 1.66 14.48 7.32
N VAL A 116 1.45 13.74 8.41
CA VAL A 116 2.51 13.05 9.14
C VAL A 116 3.19 11.96 8.31
N PHE A 117 2.42 11.18 7.53
CA PHE A 117 2.98 10.17 6.62
C PHE A 117 3.86 10.84 5.54
N TYR A 118 3.35 11.89 4.90
CA TYR A 118 4.10 12.61 3.87
C TYR A 118 5.36 13.32 4.42
N GLU A 119 5.31 13.83 5.66
CA GLU A 119 6.46 14.44 6.34
C GLU A 119 7.54 13.42 6.76
N ASN A 120 7.18 12.14 6.87
CA ASN A 120 8.08 11.06 7.27
C ASN A 120 8.57 10.17 6.12
N LEU A 121 8.33 10.57 4.87
CA LEU A 121 8.90 9.89 3.70
C LEU A 121 10.44 9.90 3.73
N SER A 122 11.04 8.74 3.51
CA SER A 122 12.47 8.58 3.22
C SER A 122 12.89 9.43 2.02
N LYS A 123 14.18 9.78 1.92
CA LYS A 123 14.68 10.69 0.86
C LYS A 123 14.30 10.22 -0.55
N ASN A 124 14.45 8.92 -0.82
CA ASN A 124 14.17 8.31 -2.12
C ASN A 124 12.87 7.47 -2.10
N ALA A 125 11.92 7.84 -1.23
CA ALA A 125 10.69 7.06 -1.08
C ALA A 125 9.91 6.96 -2.41
N THR A 126 9.26 5.82 -2.60
CA THR A 126 8.31 5.62 -3.70
C THR A 126 6.91 5.94 -3.22
N VAL A 127 6.17 6.74 -3.98
CA VAL A 127 4.82 7.18 -3.63
C VAL A 127 3.84 6.74 -4.71
N ILE A 128 2.91 5.86 -4.33
CA ILE A 128 1.84 5.32 -5.17
C ILE A 128 0.55 6.09 -4.86
N ILE A 129 0.08 6.90 -5.82
CA ILE A 129 -1.05 7.84 -5.61
C ILE A 129 -2.09 7.80 -6.72
N ASN A 130 -3.36 8.01 -6.35
CA ASN A 130 -4.45 8.13 -7.30
C ASN A 130 -4.42 9.48 -8.03
N SER A 131 -4.24 9.48 -9.36
CA SER A 131 -4.24 10.71 -10.17
C SER A 131 -5.62 11.15 -10.68
N ASP A 132 -6.66 10.34 -10.54
CA ASP A 132 -8.04 10.74 -10.87
C ASP A 132 -8.67 11.59 -9.76
N LYS A 133 -8.13 11.50 -8.55
CA LYS A 133 -8.60 12.26 -7.39
C LYS A 133 -7.95 13.63 -7.39
N LYS A 134 -8.75 14.66 -7.08
CA LYS A 134 -8.22 15.99 -6.76
C LYS A 134 -7.51 15.87 -5.43
N ASN A 135 -6.19 15.87 -5.45
CA ASN A 135 -5.38 15.95 -4.24
C ASN A 135 -5.61 17.32 -3.62
N GLU A 136 -6.41 17.37 -2.56
CA GLU A 136 -6.48 18.54 -1.71
C GLU A 136 -5.20 18.64 -0.90
N ILE A 137 -4.68 19.87 -0.84
CA ILE A 137 -3.48 20.31 -0.12
C ILE A 137 -2.18 19.82 -0.77
N ASN A 138 -1.41 20.76 -1.31
CA ASN A 138 0.06 20.90 -1.37
C ASN A 138 0.99 19.67 -1.15
N ILE A 139 0.57 18.42 -1.43
CA ILE A 139 1.37 17.21 -1.21
C ILE A 139 2.58 17.20 -2.13
N PHE A 140 2.48 17.88 -3.28
CA PHE A 140 3.55 18.07 -4.24
C PHE A 140 4.84 18.61 -3.60
N LYS A 141 4.74 19.41 -2.53
CA LYS A 141 5.93 19.88 -1.80
C LYS A 141 6.70 18.75 -1.11
N TYR A 142 6.04 17.66 -0.75
CA TYR A 142 6.63 16.46 -0.14
C TYR A 142 7.11 15.44 -1.20
N LEU A 143 6.64 15.56 -2.44
CA LEU A 143 6.98 14.66 -3.54
C LEU A 143 8.26 15.06 -4.28
N ASN A 144 8.89 16.18 -3.92
CA ASN A 144 10.16 16.55 -4.51
C ASN A 144 11.21 15.46 -4.22
N GLU A 145 11.98 15.08 -5.24
CA GLU A 145 13.00 14.01 -5.18
C GLU A 145 12.43 12.60 -4.91
N LYS A 146 11.11 12.40 -4.97
CA LYS A 146 10.47 11.07 -4.80
C LYS A 146 10.20 10.40 -6.15
N ILE A 147 10.16 9.07 -6.13
CA ILE A 147 9.61 8.30 -7.25
C ILE A 147 8.09 8.32 -7.10
N VAL A 148 7.38 8.82 -8.10
CA VAL A 148 5.91 8.93 -8.05
C VAL A 148 5.28 8.02 -9.08
N ILE A 149 4.55 7.02 -8.61
CA ILE A 149 3.77 6.09 -9.43
C ILE A 149 2.31 6.48 -9.31
N THR A 150 1.76 7.02 -10.39
CA THR A 150 0.35 7.42 -10.42
C THR A 150 -0.52 6.27 -10.91
N TYR A 151 -1.71 6.12 -10.32
CA TYR A 151 -2.71 5.17 -10.81
C TYR A 151 -4.06 5.85 -11.00
N GLY A 152 -4.87 5.33 -11.93
CA GLY A 152 -6.21 5.85 -12.20
C GLY A 152 -6.72 5.43 -13.57
N LEU A 153 -7.94 5.82 -13.92
CA LEU A 153 -8.54 5.65 -15.24
C LEU A 153 -8.05 6.70 -16.24
N ASN A 154 -7.45 7.80 -15.78
CA ASN A 154 -6.83 8.78 -16.66
C ASN A 154 -5.61 8.18 -17.38
N THR A 155 -5.56 8.33 -18.70
CA THR A 155 -4.46 7.84 -19.56
C THR A 155 -3.08 8.45 -19.24
N LYS A 156 -3.03 9.53 -18.46
CA LYS A 156 -1.77 10.12 -17.96
C LYS A 156 -1.20 9.41 -16.73
N SER A 157 -1.96 8.50 -16.11
CA SER A 157 -1.52 7.71 -14.96
C SER A 157 -0.45 6.70 -15.40
N THR A 158 0.44 6.31 -14.48
CA THR A 158 1.47 5.30 -14.73
C THR A 158 0.86 3.91 -14.87
N LEU A 159 -0.08 3.57 -13.98
CA LEU A 159 -0.95 2.42 -14.14
C LEU A 159 -2.38 2.86 -14.43
N THR A 160 -3.01 2.22 -15.41
CA THR A 160 -4.41 2.47 -15.76
C THR A 160 -5.24 1.21 -15.84
N ALA A 161 -6.54 1.35 -15.64
CA ALA A 161 -7.51 0.32 -15.96
C ALA A 161 -8.37 0.75 -17.16
N SER A 162 -8.55 -0.14 -18.13
CA SER A 162 -9.45 0.02 -19.27
C SER A 162 -10.32 -1.23 -19.45
N SER A 163 -11.28 -1.19 -20.38
CA SER A 163 -12.15 -2.32 -20.70
C SER A 163 -12.72 -3.01 -19.46
N ILE A 164 -13.27 -2.20 -18.55
CA ILE A 164 -13.88 -2.67 -17.31
C ILE A 164 -15.19 -3.35 -17.71
N HIS A 165 -15.17 -4.67 -17.79
CA HIS A 165 -16.32 -5.50 -18.16
C HIS A 165 -17.11 -5.88 -16.91
N ASP A 166 -18.43 -6.01 -17.09
CA ASP A 166 -19.49 -6.49 -16.19
C ASP A 166 -19.05 -7.19 -14.88
N GLU A 167 -18.37 -6.42 -14.04
CA GLU A 167 -18.05 -6.63 -12.62
C GLU A 167 -16.78 -7.43 -12.27
N ASP A 168 -16.22 -8.27 -13.15
CA ASP A 168 -15.18 -9.25 -12.76
C ASP A 168 -13.82 -9.12 -13.47
N SER A 169 -13.68 -8.17 -14.41
CA SER A 169 -12.44 -8.07 -15.18
C SER A 169 -12.18 -6.67 -15.76
N PHE A 170 -10.89 -6.38 -15.96
CA PHE A 170 -10.42 -5.17 -16.64
C PHE A 170 -9.06 -5.43 -17.29
N ILE A 171 -8.64 -4.56 -18.21
CA ILE A 171 -7.27 -4.55 -18.73
C ILE A 171 -6.46 -3.54 -17.91
N CYS A 172 -5.43 -4.03 -17.24
CA CYS A 172 -4.44 -3.20 -16.57
C CYS A 172 -3.34 -2.83 -17.57
N CYS A 173 -3.02 -1.55 -17.67
CA CYS A 173 -1.96 -1.05 -18.54
C CYS A 173 -0.90 -0.35 -17.69
N LEU A 174 0.35 -0.77 -17.82
CA LEU A 174 1.50 0.02 -17.41
C LEU A 174 1.86 0.97 -18.56
N GLN A 175 1.51 2.24 -18.42
CA GLN A 175 1.65 3.28 -19.47
C GLN A 175 3.08 3.81 -19.63
N ARG A 176 3.91 3.66 -18.59
CA ARG A 176 5.30 4.14 -18.55
C ARG A 176 6.19 3.10 -17.87
N GLY A 177 7.44 3.02 -18.31
CA GLY A 177 8.40 2.11 -17.69
C GLY A 177 8.64 2.44 -16.21
N LEU A 178 9.01 1.42 -15.44
CA LEU A 178 9.35 1.51 -14.03
C LEU A 178 10.69 0.81 -13.78
N THR A 179 11.45 1.31 -12.81
CA THR A 179 12.60 0.59 -12.24
C THR A 179 12.18 0.04 -10.89
N SER A 180 12.22 -1.29 -10.71
CA SER A 180 11.89 -1.93 -9.42
C SER A 180 12.97 -1.69 -8.36
N PHE A 181 12.71 -2.08 -7.11
CA PHE A 181 13.68 -1.93 -6.02
C PHE A 181 14.96 -2.75 -6.20
N SER A 182 14.92 -3.85 -6.98
CA SER A 182 16.13 -4.58 -7.36
C SER A 182 16.90 -3.93 -8.51
N GLY A 183 16.40 -2.83 -9.08
CA GLY A 183 16.99 -2.15 -10.23
C GLY A 183 16.57 -2.75 -11.57
N LYS A 184 15.55 -3.61 -11.61
CA LYS A 184 15.05 -4.20 -12.85
C LYS A 184 14.16 -3.19 -13.59
N GLU A 185 14.46 -2.95 -14.85
CA GLU A 185 13.60 -2.18 -15.75
C GLU A 185 12.38 -3.00 -16.17
N ILE A 186 11.20 -2.39 -16.07
CA ILE A 186 9.90 -2.93 -16.44
C ILE A 186 9.36 -2.04 -17.55
N GLU A 187 9.39 -2.55 -18.78
CA GLU A 187 8.84 -1.85 -19.96
C GLU A 187 7.31 -1.72 -19.89
N PRO A 188 6.70 -0.71 -20.54
CA PRO A 188 5.25 -0.61 -20.69
C PRO A 188 4.61 -1.88 -21.27
N PHE A 189 3.49 -2.32 -20.68
CA PHE A 189 2.76 -3.50 -21.13
C PHE A 189 1.30 -3.47 -20.66
N GLU A 190 0.48 -4.35 -21.26
CA GLU A 190 -0.90 -4.54 -20.89
C GLU A 190 -1.16 -5.99 -20.51
N PHE A 191 -2.06 -6.21 -19.56
CA PHE A 191 -2.46 -7.54 -19.13
C PHE A 191 -3.89 -7.51 -18.59
N PRO A 192 -4.67 -8.58 -18.83
CA PRO A 192 -5.99 -8.69 -18.22
C PRO A 192 -5.85 -8.91 -16.71
N ILE A 193 -6.75 -8.38 -15.91
CA ILE A 193 -7.02 -8.82 -14.55
C ILE A 193 -8.42 -9.42 -14.55
N ARG A 194 -8.53 -10.63 -13.98
CA ARG A 194 -9.80 -11.35 -13.85
C ARG A 194 -9.95 -11.83 -12.42
N LEU A 195 -11.07 -11.52 -11.79
CA LEU A 195 -11.49 -12.13 -10.55
C LEU A 195 -12.44 -13.28 -10.86
N PHE A 196 -12.22 -14.43 -10.24
CA PHE A 196 -13.15 -15.56 -10.31
C PHE A 196 -14.10 -15.56 -9.11
N CYS A 197 -14.58 -14.39 -8.68
CA CYS A 197 -15.53 -14.23 -7.58
C CYS A 197 -16.70 -13.33 -7.98
N SER A 198 -17.81 -13.41 -7.25
CA SER A 198 -19.01 -12.61 -7.48
C SER A 198 -18.91 -11.17 -6.96
N GLU A 199 -17.76 -10.77 -6.43
CA GLU A 199 -17.55 -9.40 -5.94
C GLU A 199 -17.03 -8.50 -7.06
N LYS A 200 -17.64 -7.32 -7.16
CA LYS A 200 -17.24 -6.30 -8.11
C LYS A 200 -15.80 -5.86 -7.88
N ILE A 201 -14.99 -5.89 -8.94
CA ILE A 201 -13.63 -5.33 -8.91
C ILE A 201 -13.70 -3.83 -8.62
N ASP A 202 -13.05 -3.43 -7.53
CA ASP A 202 -12.66 -2.03 -7.30
C ASP A 202 -11.24 -1.80 -7.82
N VAL A 203 -11.14 -1.30 -9.06
CA VAL A 203 -9.85 -1.01 -9.72
C VAL A 203 -8.98 -0.08 -8.89
N TYR A 204 -9.56 0.82 -8.08
CA TYR A 204 -8.80 1.74 -7.24
C TYR A 204 -8.16 1.07 -6.03
N LYS A 205 -8.57 -0.16 -5.67
CA LYS A 205 -7.89 -1.01 -4.70
C LYS A 205 -6.84 -1.89 -5.35
N ILE A 206 -7.09 -2.37 -6.56
CA ILE A 206 -6.21 -3.34 -7.24
C ILE A 206 -4.99 -2.67 -7.88
N LEU A 207 -5.15 -1.54 -8.58
CA LEU A 207 -4.05 -0.82 -9.23
C LEU A 207 -2.88 -0.48 -8.29
N PRO A 208 -3.08 0.06 -7.07
CA PRO A 208 -1.96 0.33 -6.16
C PRO A 208 -1.26 -0.96 -5.69
N ILE A 209 -1.98 -2.07 -5.55
CA ILE A 209 -1.40 -3.37 -5.18
C ILE A 209 -0.52 -3.91 -6.31
N ILE A 210 -0.99 -3.78 -7.56
CA ILE A 210 -0.20 -4.13 -8.75
C ILE A 210 1.07 -3.26 -8.81
N ALA A 211 0.94 -1.95 -8.65
CA ALA A 211 2.07 -1.04 -8.65
C ALA A 211 3.11 -1.44 -7.59
N LEU A 212 2.66 -1.72 -6.36
CA LEU A 212 3.52 -2.20 -5.28
C LEU A 212 4.19 -3.54 -5.66
N SER A 213 3.42 -4.49 -6.15
CA SER A 213 3.90 -5.82 -6.56
C SER A 213 5.01 -5.73 -7.62
N LEU A 214 4.85 -4.86 -8.61
CA LEU A 214 5.87 -4.61 -9.64
C LEU A 214 7.17 -4.05 -9.03
N MET A 215 7.08 -3.14 -8.06
CA MET A 215 8.25 -2.58 -7.39
C MET A 215 9.04 -3.63 -6.59
N TYR A 216 8.38 -4.67 -6.09
CA TYR A 216 9.01 -5.83 -5.41
C TYR A 216 9.32 -7.01 -6.34
N ASP A 217 9.34 -6.78 -7.66
CA ASP A 217 9.63 -7.80 -8.69
C ASP A 217 8.67 -9.00 -8.71
N VAL A 218 7.48 -8.85 -8.12
CA VAL A 218 6.45 -9.89 -8.17
C VAL A 218 5.87 -9.94 -9.58
N LYS A 219 5.86 -11.13 -10.17
CA LYS A 219 5.31 -11.34 -11.50
C LYS A 219 3.79 -11.16 -11.48
N ILE A 220 3.26 -10.55 -12.54
CA ILE A 220 1.84 -10.29 -12.66
C ILE A 220 1.01 -11.58 -12.63
N GLU A 221 1.52 -12.66 -13.22
CA GLU A 221 0.86 -13.96 -13.20
C GLU A 221 0.70 -14.49 -11.77
N ASP A 222 1.69 -14.24 -10.91
CA ASP A 222 1.65 -14.61 -9.49
C ASP A 222 0.65 -13.71 -8.73
N VAL A 223 0.64 -12.39 -9.01
CA VAL A 223 -0.36 -11.48 -8.44
C VAL A 223 -1.79 -11.93 -8.78
N GLN A 224 -2.07 -12.25 -10.04
CA GLN A 224 -3.38 -12.72 -10.48
C GLN A 224 -3.80 -14.04 -9.82
N LYS A 225 -2.86 -14.98 -9.73
CA LYS A 225 -3.09 -16.27 -9.09
C LYS A 225 -3.41 -16.09 -7.61
N LEU A 226 -2.64 -15.28 -6.90
CA LEU A 226 -2.83 -14.99 -5.49
C LEU A 226 -4.13 -14.21 -5.23
N LEU A 227 -4.46 -13.26 -6.11
CA LEU A 227 -5.73 -12.52 -6.06
C LEU A 227 -6.93 -13.46 -6.19
N SER A 228 -6.85 -14.40 -7.13
CA SER A 228 -7.89 -15.42 -7.35
C SER A 228 -8.05 -16.38 -6.18
N ILE A 229 -6.98 -16.66 -5.44
CA ILE A 229 -7.03 -17.48 -4.22
C ILE A 229 -7.60 -16.68 -3.06
N TYR A 230 -7.08 -15.47 -2.85
CA TYR A 230 -7.47 -14.61 -1.74
C TYR A 230 -8.97 -14.28 -1.77
N MET A 231 -9.54 -13.99 -2.96
CA MET A 231 -10.97 -13.70 -3.10
C MET A 231 -11.89 -14.93 -2.95
N LYS A 232 -11.34 -16.13 -2.80
CA LYS A 232 -12.10 -17.36 -2.50
C LYS A 232 -12.07 -17.74 -1.01
N LEU A 233 -11.21 -17.09 -0.20
CA LEU A 233 -11.10 -17.30 1.25
C LEU A 233 -12.19 -16.56 2.00
#